data_AF-A0A2W6TVF4-F1
#
_entry.id   AF-A0A2W6TVF4-F1
#
_cell.length_a   1.000
_cell.length_b   1.000
_cell.length_c   1.000
_cell.angle_alpha   90.00
_cell.angle_beta   90.00
_cell.angle_gamma   90.00
#
_symmetry.space_group_name_H-M   'P 1'
#
loop_
_entity.id
_entity.type
_entity.pdbx_description
1 polymer ?
#
loop_
_entity_poly.entity_id
_entity_poly.type
_entity_poly.pdbx_seq_one_letter_code
_entity_poly.pdbx_strand_id
1 'polypeptide(L)'
;ALTKGFEHGHFHHHNDHNILPVALMVGLFIHAFIEGIPLANEEHKLSPYLLGIVFHNLPISFILGAFLFNRKEGKSTTSYPSILIVALFALASPMGMLLGNYFNPDLQPYFLAIVGGIFLHISSVIIFESNKNHNIDWTKIGLVIFGVSLALVMHLFHDHSHVGHHH
;
A
#
# COMPACT_ATOMS: atom_id res chain seq x y z
N ALA A 1 -13.93 -2.60 10.83
CA ALA A 1 -13.91 -3.39 12.09
C ALA A 1 -12.53 -3.96 12.48
N LEU A 2 -11.55 -4.09 11.59
CA LEU A 2 -10.19 -4.59 11.92
C LEU A 2 -9.14 -3.49 12.24
N THR A 3 -9.54 -2.22 12.21
CA THR A 3 -8.64 -1.05 12.35
C THR A 3 -8.68 -0.39 13.74
N LYS A 4 -9.74 -0.59 14.53
CA LYS A 4 -9.91 0.04 15.87
C LYS A 4 -8.74 -0.19 16.83
N GLY A 5 -7.97 -1.26 16.65
CA GLY A 5 -6.82 -1.61 17.49
C GLY A 5 -5.54 -0.81 17.23
N PHE A 6 -5.46 -0.01 16.16
CA PHE A 6 -4.26 0.77 15.85
C PHE A 6 -4.11 2.02 16.74
N GLU A 7 -5.20 2.53 17.32
CA GLU A 7 -5.24 3.90 17.84
C GLU A 7 -4.93 4.02 19.34
N HIS A 8 -4.91 2.92 20.10
CA HIS A 8 -4.45 2.95 21.49
C HIS A 8 -2.99 2.55 21.53
N GLY A 9 -2.11 3.56 21.42
CA GLY A 9 -0.67 3.49 21.70
C GLY A 9 -0.32 3.19 23.17
N HIS A 10 -1.10 2.33 23.81
CA HIS A 10 -0.73 1.67 25.05
C HIS A 10 -0.44 0.21 24.70
N PHE A 11 0.83 -0.06 24.36
CA PHE A 11 1.41 -1.39 24.51
C PHE A 11 1.45 -1.74 26.02
N HIS A 12 0.30 -1.94 26.62
CA HIS A 12 0.21 -2.66 27.88
C HIS A 12 0.09 -4.14 27.52
N HIS A 13 1.23 -4.82 27.66
CA HIS A 13 1.34 -6.19 28.15
C HIS A 13 0.00 -6.65 28.73
N HIS A 14 -0.68 -7.60 28.09
CA HIS A 14 -1.54 -8.64 28.70
C HIS A 14 -2.03 -9.56 27.57
N ASN A 15 -1.25 -10.61 27.31
CA ASN A 15 -1.61 -11.98 26.95
C ASN A 15 -2.73 -12.38 25.96
N ASP A 16 -3.33 -11.47 25.21
CA ASP A 16 -4.10 -11.85 24.02
C ASP A 16 -3.77 -10.88 22.88
N HIS A 17 -3.88 -11.32 21.63
CA HIS A 17 -3.81 -10.50 20.40
C HIS A 17 -2.48 -10.47 19.61
N ASN A 18 -1.79 -11.61 19.44
CA ASN A 18 -0.82 -11.77 18.33
C ASN A 18 -1.48 -11.84 16.93
N ILE A 19 -2.80 -11.90 16.87
CA ILE A 19 -3.60 -12.03 15.64
C ILE A 19 -3.57 -10.74 14.80
N LEU A 20 -3.55 -9.57 15.45
CA LEU A 20 -3.61 -8.26 14.80
C LEU A 20 -2.34 -7.94 13.97
N PRO A 21 -1.11 -8.09 14.50
CA PRO A 21 0.12 -7.89 13.72
C PRO A 21 0.22 -8.81 12.50
N VAL A 22 -0.22 -10.07 12.65
CA VAL A 22 -0.18 -11.07 11.56
C VAL A 22 -1.21 -10.74 10.49
N ALA A 23 -2.43 -10.35 10.87
CA ALA A 23 -3.47 -9.95 9.93
C ALA A 23 -3.07 -8.72 9.09
N LEU A 24 -2.39 -7.74 9.70
CA LEU A 24 -1.85 -6.58 8.99
C LEU A 24 -0.81 -6.99 7.94
N MET A 25 0.11 -7.88 8.32
CA MET A 25 1.18 -8.36 7.43
C MET A 25 0.64 -9.15 6.24
N VAL A 26 -0.32 -10.05 6.48
CA VAL A 26 -1.00 -10.81 5.43
C VAL A 26 -1.84 -9.89 4.54
N GLY A 27 -2.56 -8.93 5.12
CA GLY A 27 -3.35 -7.95 4.37
C GLY A 27 -2.48 -7.07 3.46
N LEU A 28 -1.34 -6.59 3.96
CA LEU A 28 -0.37 -5.84 3.18
C LEU A 28 0.24 -6.68 2.05
N PHE A 29 0.58 -7.95 2.31
CA PHE A 29 1.08 -8.85 1.27
C PHE A 29 0.04 -9.04 0.16
N ILE A 30 -1.22 -9.34 0.52
CA ILE A 30 -2.30 -9.52 -0.47
C ILE A 30 -2.54 -8.23 -1.25
N HIS A 31 -2.52 -7.08 -0.58
CA HIS A 31 -2.64 -5.78 -1.24
C HIS A 31 -1.53 -5.57 -2.29
N ALA A 32 -0.27 -5.76 -1.86
CA ALA A 32 0.90 -5.62 -2.73
C ALA A 32 0.97 -6.67 -3.86
N PHE A 33 0.34 -7.83 -3.66
CA PHE A 33 0.22 -8.86 -4.67
C PHE A 33 -0.82 -8.50 -5.74
N ILE A 34 -2.01 -8.05 -5.34
CA ILE A 34 -3.08 -7.73 -6.29
C ILE A 34 -2.74 -6.47 -7.10
N GLU A 35 -2.10 -5.45 -6.50
CA GLU A 35 -1.64 -4.26 -7.24
C GLU A 35 -0.60 -4.58 -8.33
N GLY A 36 0.13 -5.69 -8.19
CA GLY A 36 1.11 -6.16 -9.15
C GLY A 36 0.49 -6.79 -10.40
N ILE A 37 -0.75 -7.29 -10.32
CA ILE A 37 -1.42 -7.98 -11.44
C ILE A 37 -1.61 -7.05 -12.65
N PRO A 38 -2.16 -5.83 -12.51
CA PRO A 38 -2.28 -4.90 -13.64
C PRO A 38 -0.94 -4.50 -14.27
N LEU A 39 0.18 -4.64 -13.54
CA LEU A 39 1.51 -4.25 -14.00
C LEU A 39 2.05 -5.19 -15.10
N ALA A 40 1.48 -6.38 -15.26
CA ALA A 40 1.89 -7.36 -16.27
C ALA A 40 1.65 -6.88 -17.71
N ASN A 41 0.62 -6.05 -17.90
CA ASN A 41 0.18 -5.56 -19.21
C ASN A 41 0.65 -4.12 -19.49
N GLU A 42 1.55 -3.59 -18.65
CA GLU A 42 2.15 -2.27 -18.83
C GLU A 42 3.42 -2.37 -19.68
N GLU A 43 3.34 -1.92 -20.94
CA GLU A 43 4.50 -1.99 -21.86
C GLU A 43 5.56 -0.90 -21.62
N HIS A 44 5.19 0.19 -20.94
CA HIS A 44 6.08 1.32 -20.70
C HIS A 44 6.89 1.14 -19.40
N LYS A 45 8.21 1.00 -19.56
CA LYS A 45 9.18 0.84 -18.45
C LYS A 45 9.16 1.97 -17.41
N LEU A 46 8.56 3.13 -17.72
CA LEU A 46 8.40 4.28 -16.82
C LEU A 46 6.95 4.77 -16.85
N SER A 47 5.97 3.87 -16.83
CA SER A 47 4.57 4.31 -16.75
C SER A 47 4.32 5.05 -15.43
N PRO A 48 3.47 6.10 -15.42
CA PRO A 48 3.08 6.79 -14.19
C PRO A 48 2.52 5.84 -13.13
N TYR A 49 1.89 4.74 -13.56
CA TYR A 49 1.37 3.69 -12.69
C TYR A 49 2.50 2.93 -11.97
N LEU A 50 3.54 2.50 -12.70
CA LEU A 50 4.71 1.85 -12.10
C LEU A 50 5.42 2.78 -11.09
N LEU A 51 5.62 4.04 -11.48
CA LEU A 51 6.20 5.05 -10.59
C LEU A 51 5.34 5.24 -9.33
N GLY A 52 4.02 5.30 -9.49
CA GLY A 52 3.06 5.37 -8.39
C GLY A 52 3.21 4.22 -7.41
N ILE A 53 3.30 2.97 -7.91
CA ILE A 53 3.52 1.78 -7.07
C ILE A 53 4.86 1.88 -6.32
N VAL A 54 5.95 2.24 -7.00
CA VAL A 54 7.27 2.34 -6.37
C VAL A 54 7.27 3.37 -5.24
N PHE A 55 6.73 4.57 -5.49
CA PHE A 55 6.66 5.64 -4.51
C PHE A 55 5.68 5.35 -3.37
N HIS A 56 4.64 4.54 -3.61
CA HIS A 56 3.69 4.11 -2.58
C HIS A 56 4.24 2.98 -1.69
N ASN A 57 4.96 2.02 -2.28
CA ASN A 57 5.48 0.86 -1.57
C ASN A 57 6.70 1.18 -0.71
N LEU A 58 7.44 2.26 -1.01
CA LEU A 58 8.55 2.75 -0.20
C LEU A 58 8.10 3.10 1.24
N PRO A 59 7.11 3.99 1.45
CA PRO A 59 6.56 4.29 2.77
C PRO A 59 6.03 3.05 3.51
N ILE A 60 5.29 2.17 2.82
CA ILE A 60 4.70 0.97 3.45
C ILE A 60 5.80 0.02 3.92
N SER A 61 6.81 -0.23 3.08
CA SER A 61 7.95 -1.08 3.42
C SER A 61 8.73 -0.52 4.60
N PHE A 62 8.89 0.80 4.66
CA PHE A 62 9.56 1.47 5.78
C PHE A 62 8.77 1.32 7.09
N ILE A 63 7.45 1.52 7.06
CA ILE A 63 6.58 1.34 8.25
C ILE A 63 6.58 -0.12 8.71
N LEU A 64 6.47 -1.07 7.78
CA LEU A 64 6.51 -2.50 8.09
C LEU A 64 7.87 -2.91 8.68
N GLY A 65 8.96 -2.43 8.08
CA GLY A 65 10.31 -2.65 8.59
C GLY A 65 10.46 -2.07 9.99
N ALA A 66 10.13 -0.79 10.19
CA ALA A 66 10.16 -0.15 11.49
C ALA A 66 9.32 -0.92 12.52
N PHE A 67 8.13 -1.38 12.16
CA PHE A 67 7.28 -2.18 13.04
C PHE A 67 7.92 -3.52 13.43
N LEU A 68 8.52 -4.24 12.48
CA LEU A 68 9.17 -5.54 12.71
C LEU A 68 10.48 -5.42 13.49
N PHE A 69 11.25 -4.35 13.27
CA PHE A 69 12.54 -4.11 13.94
C PHE A 69 12.41 -3.40 15.29
N ASN A 70 11.31 -2.68 15.54
CA ASN A 70 11.06 -1.98 16.80
C ASN A 70 10.31 -2.83 17.85
N ARG A 71 9.99 -4.11 17.55
CA ARG A 71 9.52 -5.07 18.56
C ARG A 71 10.68 -5.44 19.49
N LYS A 72 10.89 -4.62 20.53
CA LYS A 72 11.70 -4.97 21.70
C LYS A 72 11.03 -6.10 22.47
N GLU A 73 11.37 -7.35 22.15
CA GLU A 73 11.20 -8.45 23.10
C GLU A 73 12.55 -9.09 23.39
N GLY A 74 13.24 -8.55 24.40
CA GLY A 74 13.96 -9.27 25.47
C GLY A 74 14.93 -10.42 25.18
N LYS A 75 15.17 -10.84 23.94
CA LYS A 75 16.09 -11.93 23.62
C LYS A 75 16.93 -11.56 22.42
N SER A 76 18.22 -11.60 22.67
CA SER A 76 19.34 -11.51 21.73
C SER A 76 19.31 -12.67 20.71
N THR A 77 18.24 -12.75 19.92
CA THR A 77 18.10 -13.66 18.78
C THR A 77 17.64 -12.83 17.58
N THR A 78 18.62 -12.20 16.96
CA THR A 78 18.64 -11.57 15.63
C THR A 78 17.52 -12.01 14.66
N SER A 79 16.70 -11.04 14.27
CA SER A 79 16.39 -10.52 12.92
C SER A 79 16.10 -11.43 11.70
N TYR A 80 16.29 -12.75 11.73
CA TYR A 80 16.05 -13.61 10.57
C TYR A 80 14.58 -13.64 10.09
N PRO A 81 13.55 -13.77 10.95
CA PRO A 81 12.16 -13.80 10.48
C PRO A 81 11.69 -12.44 9.93
N SER A 82 12.14 -11.32 10.51
CA SER A 82 11.76 -9.97 10.07
C SER A 82 12.27 -9.64 8.67
N ILE A 83 13.53 -9.99 8.38
CA ILE A 83 14.11 -9.79 7.04
C ILE A 83 13.41 -10.68 6.02
N LEU A 84 13.11 -11.93 6.36
CA LEU A 84 12.34 -12.83 5.49
C LEU A 84 10.94 -12.30 5.17
N ILE A 85 10.26 -11.72 6.16
CA ILE A 85 8.95 -11.09 5.96
C ILE A 85 9.04 -9.90 5.00
N VAL A 86 10.01 -9.01 5.19
CA VAL A 86 10.20 -7.85 4.31
C VAL A 86 10.58 -8.31 2.90
N ALA A 87 11.42 -9.33 2.78
CA ALA A 87 11.76 -9.94 1.50
C ALA A 87 10.54 -10.55 0.82
N LEU A 88 9.69 -11.28 1.56
CA LEU A 88 8.46 -11.85 1.04
C LEU A 88 7.48 -10.75 0.59
N PHE A 89 7.36 -9.67 1.37
CA PHE A 89 6.56 -8.50 0.99
C PHE A 89 7.09 -7.84 -0.29
N ALA A 90 8.40 -7.67 -0.43
CA ALA A 90 9.02 -7.12 -1.63
C ALA A 90 8.80 -8.01 -2.88
N LEU A 91 8.64 -9.32 -2.68
CA LEU A 91 8.31 -10.27 -3.76
C LEU A 91 6.82 -10.29 -4.13
N ALA A 92 5.93 -9.70 -3.32
CA ALA A 92 4.50 -9.71 -3.58
C ALA A 92 4.15 -9.06 -4.93
N SER A 93 4.64 -7.85 -5.21
CA SER A 93 4.33 -7.15 -6.47
C SER A 93 4.94 -7.83 -7.71
N PRO A 94 6.21 -8.30 -7.71
CA PRO A 94 6.75 -9.12 -8.80
C PRO A 94 5.97 -10.42 -9.03
N MET A 95 5.56 -11.12 -7.97
CA MET A 95 4.74 -12.33 -8.11
C MET A 95 3.34 -12.03 -8.65
N GLY A 96 2.75 -10.91 -8.24
CA GLY A 96 1.49 -10.40 -8.79
C GLY A 96 1.59 -10.12 -10.29
N MET A 97 2.67 -9.45 -10.71
CA MET A 97 2.96 -9.20 -12.13
C MET A 97 3.12 -10.51 -12.92
N LEU A 98 3.87 -11.47 -12.40
CA LEU A 98 4.02 -12.77 -13.06
C LEU A 98 2.67 -13.48 -13.20
N LEU A 99 1.82 -13.43 -12.17
CA LEU A 99 0.47 -14.00 -12.24
C LEU A 99 -0.42 -13.24 -13.25
N GLY A 100 -0.25 -11.93 -13.37
CA GLY A 100 -0.98 -11.10 -14.33
C GLY A 100 -0.81 -11.54 -15.79
N ASN A 101 0.36 -12.08 -16.15
CA ASN A 101 0.62 -12.61 -17.50
C ASN A 101 -0.27 -13.81 -17.89
N TYR A 102 -0.89 -14.49 -16.92
CA TYR A 102 -1.79 -15.61 -17.17
C TYR A 102 -3.25 -15.19 -17.35
N PHE A 103 -3.59 -13.94 -17.03
CA PHE A 103 -4.94 -13.42 -17.19
C PHE A 103 -5.10 -12.74 -18.55
N ASN A 104 -6.33 -12.72 -19.07
CA ASN A 104 -6.64 -11.95 -20.26
C ASN A 104 -6.45 -10.44 -19.95
N PRO A 105 -5.70 -9.69 -20.78
CA PRO A 105 -5.58 -8.23 -20.70
C PRO A 105 -6.91 -7.49 -20.54
N ASP A 106 -8.02 -8.00 -21.09
CA ASP A 106 -9.36 -7.43 -20.94
C ASP A 106 -9.84 -7.34 -19.49
N LEU A 107 -9.23 -8.13 -18.59
CA LEU A 107 -9.52 -8.13 -17.15
C LEU A 107 -8.75 -7.06 -16.38
N GLN A 108 -7.72 -6.44 -16.99
CA GLN A 108 -6.87 -5.43 -16.35
C GLN A 108 -7.68 -4.28 -15.70
N PRO A 109 -8.72 -3.70 -16.33
CA PRO A 109 -9.50 -2.63 -15.71
C PRO A 109 -10.27 -3.09 -14.46
N TYR A 110 -10.70 -4.36 -14.42
CA TYR A 110 -11.40 -4.92 -13.25
C TYR A 110 -10.45 -5.10 -12.07
N PHE A 111 -9.23 -5.61 -12.32
CA PHE A 111 -8.20 -5.67 -11.29
C PHE A 111 -7.83 -4.28 -10.78
N LEU A 112 -7.66 -3.30 -11.68
CA LEU A 112 -7.39 -1.91 -11.30
C LEU A 112 -8.52 -1.30 -10.47
N ALA A 113 -9.79 -1.59 -10.80
CA ALA A 113 -10.95 -1.14 -10.03
C ALA A 113 -10.98 -1.75 -8.63
N ILE A 114 -10.64 -3.04 -8.50
CA ILE A 114 -10.53 -3.71 -7.19
C ILE A 114 -9.40 -3.10 -6.37
N VAL A 115 -8.20 -2.95 -6.94
CA VAL A 115 -7.03 -2.38 -6.26
C VAL A 115 -7.30 -0.94 -5.84
N GLY A 116 -7.82 -0.11 -6.74
CA GLY A 116 -8.21 1.26 -6.46
C GLY A 116 -9.30 1.34 -5.38
N GLY A 117 -10.29 0.45 -5.42
CA GLY A 117 -11.34 0.35 -4.40
C GLY A 117 -10.79 0.00 -3.01
N ILE A 118 -9.89 -0.98 -2.92
CA ILE A 118 -9.21 -1.37 -1.67
C ILE A 118 -8.35 -0.20 -1.17
N PHE A 119 -7.62 0.47 -2.05
CA PHE A 119 -6.79 1.62 -1.71
C PHE A 119 -7.62 2.77 -1.13
N LEU A 120 -8.71 3.14 -1.79
CA LEU A 120 -9.64 4.16 -1.31
C LEU A 120 -10.32 3.75 0.01
N HIS A 121 -10.70 2.48 0.14
CA HIS A 121 -11.28 1.95 1.37
C HIS A 121 -10.31 2.07 2.56
N ILE A 122 -9.09 1.54 2.42
CA ILE A 122 -8.07 1.60 3.47
C ILE A 122 -7.76 3.06 3.83
N SER A 123 -7.61 3.93 2.83
CA SER A 123 -7.33 5.35 3.05
C SER A 123 -8.45 6.04 3.83
N SER A 124 -9.71 5.84 3.43
CA SER A 124 -10.86 6.46 4.09
C SER A 124 -11.01 6.01 5.54
N VAL A 125 -10.79 4.71 5.80
CA VAL A 125 -10.82 4.14 7.15
C VAL A 125 -9.71 4.75 8.03
N ILE A 126 -8.48 4.85 7.53
CA ILE A 126 -7.37 5.46 8.29
C ILE A 126 -7.65 6.94 8.59
N ILE A 127 -8.18 7.70 7.63
CA ILE A 127 -8.38 9.15 7.76
C ILE A 127 -9.58 9.47 8.66
N PHE A 128 -10.71 8.79 8.46
CA PHE A 128 -11.99 9.13 9.10
C PHE A 128 -12.30 8.31 10.36
N GLU A 129 -11.81 7.06 10.47
CA GLU A 129 -12.05 6.24 11.66
C GLU A 129 -11.06 6.55 12.80
N SER A 130 -9.86 7.08 12.50
CA SER A 130 -8.87 7.55 13.50
C SER A 130 -9.26 8.87 14.20
N ASN A 131 -10.54 9.14 14.38
CA ASN A 131 -11.01 10.36 15.01
C ASN A 131 -11.80 10.07 16.28
N LYS A 132 -11.04 9.91 17.37
CA LYS A 132 -11.54 9.58 18.71
C LYS A 132 -12.55 10.56 19.30
N ASN A 133 -12.70 11.77 18.76
CA ASN A 133 -13.49 12.84 19.40
C ASN A 133 -14.48 13.53 18.46
N HIS A 134 -15.18 12.80 17.57
CA HIS A 134 -16.33 13.25 16.76
C HIS A 134 -16.22 14.63 16.03
N ASN A 135 -15.03 15.22 15.97
CA ASN A 135 -14.74 16.49 15.32
C ASN A 135 -13.86 16.19 14.13
N ILE A 136 -14.33 16.54 12.94
CA ILE A 136 -13.57 16.39 11.71
C ILE A 136 -12.21 17.08 11.87
N ASP A 137 -11.13 16.31 11.72
CA ASP A 137 -9.76 16.85 11.77
C ASP A 137 -9.48 17.55 10.44
N TRP A 138 -9.70 18.87 10.43
CA TRP A 138 -9.47 19.72 9.26
C TRP A 138 -8.02 19.67 8.77
N THR A 139 -7.06 19.32 9.62
CA THR A 139 -5.66 19.13 9.25
C THR A 139 -5.50 17.92 8.35
N LYS A 140 -6.13 16.78 8.71
CA LYS A 140 -6.12 15.56 7.89
C LYS A 140 -6.78 15.79 6.53
N ILE A 141 -7.92 16.49 6.51
CA ILE A 141 -8.59 16.83 5.24
C ILE A 141 -7.72 17.77 4.40
N GLY A 142 -7.10 18.79 5.01
CA GLY A 142 -6.18 19.69 4.33
C GLY A 142 -5.00 18.97 3.69
N LEU A 143 -4.40 18.00 4.40
CA LEU A 143 -3.32 17.15 3.89
C LEU A 143 -3.77 16.30 2.69
N VAL A 144 -4.99 15.75 2.71
CA VAL A 144 -5.56 14.99 1.57
C VAL A 144 -5.75 15.91 0.36
N ILE A 145 -6.36 17.08 0.54
CA ILE A 145 -6.56 18.06 -0.54
C ILE A 145 -5.21 18.50 -1.13
N PHE A 146 -4.21 18.74 -0.28
CA PHE A 146 -2.87 19.10 -0.72
C PHE A 146 -2.23 17.98 -1.55
N GLY A 147 -2.33 16.72 -1.09
CA GLY A 147 -1.84 15.55 -1.83
C GLY A 147 -2.50 15.39 -3.20
N VAL A 148 -3.83 15.53 -3.27
CA VAL A 148 -4.59 15.49 -4.54
C VAL A 148 -4.16 16.63 -5.47
N SER A 149 -4.00 17.84 -4.92
CA SER A 149 -3.59 19.01 -5.68
C SER A 149 -2.19 18.83 -6.27
N LEU A 150 -1.24 18.32 -5.47
CA LEU A 150 0.12 18.02 -5.93
C LEU A 150 0.14 16.94 -7.00
N ALA A 151 -0.65 15.88 -6.85
CA ALA A 151 -0.78 14.83 -7.86
C ALA A 151 -1.33 15.37 -9.18
N LEU A 152 -2.35 16.23 -9.13
CA LEU A 152 -2.94 16.87 -10.31
C LEU A 152 -1.93 17.79 -11.01
N VAL A 153 -1.18 18.57 -10.24
CA VAL A 153 -0.09 19.43 -10.76
C VAL A 153 0.98 18.58 -11.46
N MET A 154 1.45 17.51 -10.81
CA MET A 154 2.44 16.60 -11.39
C MET A 154 1.93 15.94 -12.68
N HIS A 155 0.65 15.60 -12.75
CA HIS A 155 0.04 15.06 -13.96
C HIS A 155 -0.01 16.10 -15.09
N LEU A 156 -0.39 17.35 -14.79
CA LEU A 156 -0.42 18.43 -15.78
C LEU A 156 0.97 18.76 -16.35
N PHE A 157 2.04 18.58 -15.56
CA PHE A 157 3.42 18.78 -16.01
C PHE A 157 4.04 17.52 -16.65
N HIS A 158 3.35 16.38 -16.66
CA HIS A 158 3.77 15.20 -17.38
C HIS A 158 3.26 15.29 -18.83
N ASP A 159 4.08 15.84 -19.73
CA ASP A 159 3.77 15.92 -21.16
C ASP A 159 3.56 14.52 -21.74
N HIS A 160 2.33 14.21 -22.14
CA HIS A 160 2.07 13.10 -23.05
C HIS A 160 2.56 13.52 -24.45
N SER A 161 3.76 13.10 -24.84
CA SER A 161 4.16 13.16 -26.25
C SER A 161 3.19 12.28 -27.05
N HIS A 162 2.23 12.92 -27.74
CA HIS A 162 1.33 12.25 -28.68
C HIS A 162 2.18 11.52 -29.72
N VAL A 163 2.25 10.19 -29.66
CA VAL A 163 2.74 9.37 -30.77
C VAL A 163 1.69 9.51 -31.85
N GLY A 164 2.00 10.30 -32.88
CA GLY A 164 1.15 10.48 -34.05
C GLY A 164 0.90 9.13 -34.71
N HIS A 165 -0.37 8.72 -34.78
CA HIS A 165 -0.82 7.69 -35.69
C HIS A 165 -0.59 8.20 -37.13
N HIS A 166 0.50 7.77 -37.76
CA HIS A 166 0.62 7.83 -39.21
C HIS A 166 -0.18 6.67 -39.80
N HIS A 167 -1.27 7.03 -40.49
CA HIS A 167 -1.98 6.19 -41.44
C HIS A 167 -1.10 5.81 -42.63
#